data_AF-A0A8T4R8Z1-F1
#
_entry.id   AF-A0A8T4R8Z1-F1
#
_cell.length_a   1.000
_cell.length_b   1.000
_cell.length_c   1.000
_cell.angle_alpha   90.00
_cell.angle_beta   90.00
_cell.angle_gamma   90.00
#
_symmetry.space_group_name_H-M   'P 1'
#
loop_
_entity.id
_entity.type
_entity.pdbx_description
1 polymer ?
#
loop_
_entity_poly.entity_id
_entity_poly.type
_entity_poly.pdbx_seq_one_letter_code
_entity_poly.pdbx_strand_id
1 'polypeptide(L)'
;MIQPNWENVAKHFLRSLTSMHPYLHPTPIDVMIEWRKGMYIGHIQIIFPDYSPEIVSLSKSTNPLHNGLVDAIRKLDHERLNLMADEKLDLTGRNHVLRRLENILTNLTPEQTKYMIAHPLNYYEVGANIKN
;
A
#
# COMPACT_ATOMS: atom_id res chain seq x y z
N MET A 1 33.31 -5.16 -2.62
CA MET A 1 31.95 -4.56 -2.62
C MET A 1 31.59 -4.23 -1.19
N ILE A 2 31.28 -2.97 -0.88
CA ILE A 2 30.81 -2.56 0.45
C ILE A 2 29.33 -2.97 0.55
N GLN A 3 28.99 -3.84 1.49
CA GLN A 3 27.57 -4.16 1.74
C GLN A 3 26.88 -2.91 2.32
N PRO A 4 25.71 -2.51 1.81
CA PRO A 4 25.00 -1.36 2.34
C PRO A 4 24.57 -1.64 3.79
N ASN A 5 24.65 -0.63 4.65
CA ASN A 5 24.05 -0.68 5.97
C ASN A 5 22.52 -0.62 5.82
N TRP A 6 21.90 -1.81 5.73
CA TRP A 6 20.47 -1.95 5.49
C TRP A 6 19.59 -1.28 6.55
N GLU A 7 20.05 -1.20 7.80
CA GLU A 7 19.30 -0.53 8.86
C GLU A 7 19.20 0.98 8.63
N ASN A 8 20.32 1.62 8.26
CA ASN A 8 20.31 3.04 7.92
C ASN A 8 19.46 3.31 6.66
N VAL A 9 19.57 2.45 5.65
CA VAL A 9 18.72 2.55 4.45
C VAL A 9 17.25 2.43 4.82
N ALA A 10 16.89 1.44 5.64
CA ALA A 10 15.51 1.24 6.10
C ALA A 10 14.98 2.44 6.88
N LYS A 11 15.76 3.03 7.80
CA LYS A 11 15.39 4.25 8.54
C LYS A 11 15.05 5.41 7.61
N HIS A 12 15.90 5.67 6.62
CA HIS A 12 15.63 6.73 5.63
C HIS A 12 14.42 6.40 4.77
N PHE A 13 14.30 5.15 4.33
CA PHE A 13 13.21 4.69 3.48
C PHE A 13 11.84 4.82 4.17
N LEU A 14 11.74 4.34 5.41
CA LEU A 14 10.52 4.44 6.22
C LEU A 14 10.15 5.89 6.52
N ARG A 15 11.13 6.75 6.83
CA ARG A 15 10.89 8.18 7.05
C ARG A 15 10.31 8.87 5.81
N SER A 16 10.80 8.54 4.61
CA SER A 16 10.29 9.10 3.35
C SER A 16 8.87 8.61 3.02
N LEU A 17 8.53 7.36 3.36
CA LEU A 17 7.18 6.85 3.19
C LEU A 17 6.19 7.57 4.14
N THR A 18 6.54 7.65 5.41
CA THR A 18 5.65 8.20 6.45
C THR A 18 5.54 9.72 6.40
N SER A 19 6.51 10.44 5.82
CA SER A 19 6.44 11.90 5.69
C SER A 19 5.24 12.39 4.86
N MET A 20 4.67 11.53 4.00
CA MET A 20 3.49 11.86 3.21
C MET A 20 2.18 11.63 3.97
N HIS A 21 2.19 10.82 5.04
CA HIS A 21 0.97 10.42 5.75
C HIS A 21 0.10 11.58 6.24
N PRO A 22 0.64 12.69 6.76
CA PRO A 22 -0.18 13.83 7.20
C PRO A 22 -1.03 14.46 6.11
N TYR A 23 -0.68 14.22 4.84
CA TYR A 23 -1.40 14.77 3.70
C TYR A 23 -2.39 13.76 3.12
N LEU A 24 -2.22 12.47 3.37
CA LEU A 24 -3.05 11.42 2.79
C LEU A 24 -4.36 11.29 3.57
N HIS A 25 -5.47 11.37 2.84
CA HIS A 25 -6.79 11.07 3.33
C HIS A 25 -7.44 10.04 2.42
N PRO A 26 -8.17 9.04 2.94
CA PRO A 26 -8.28 8.65 4.37
C PRO A 26 -6.95 8.24 5.01
N THR A 27 -6.89 8.07 6.34
CA THR A 27 -5.63 7.75 7.04
C THR A 27 -4.97 6.49 6.44
N PRO A 28 -3.71 6.58 5.99
CA PRO A 28 -3.02 5.44 5.40
C PRO A 28 -2.63 4.41 6.46
N ILE A 29 -2.75 3.14 6.10
CA ILE A 29 -2.23 2.00 6.86
C ILE A 29 -0.99 1.50 6.14
N ASP A 30 0.14 1.54 6.84
CA ASP A 30 1.42 1.04 6.36
C ASP A 30 1.37 -0.46 6.10
N VAL A 31 1.81 -0.89 4.91
CA VAL A 31 1.78 -2.30 4.50
C VAL A 31 3.11 -2.78 3.93
N MET A 32 3.34 -4.08 4.10
CA MET A 32 4.32 -4.88 3.36
C MET A 32 3.53 -5.92 2.56
N ILE A 33 3.79 -6.04 1.26
CA ILE A 33 2.98 -6.86 0.34
C ILE A 33 3.86 -7.93 -0.29
N GLU A 34 3.47 -9.20 -0.16
CA GLU A 34 4.02 -10.30 -0.94
C GLU A 34 3.23 -10.47 -2.24
N TRP A 35 3.91 -10.41 -3.38
CA TRP A 35 3.30 -10.64 -4.69
C TRP A 35 4.32 -11.27 -5.65
N ARG A 36 3.97 -12.41 -6.27
CA ARG A 36 4.83 -13.13 -7.23
C ARG A 36 6.27 -13.36 -6.72
N LYS A 37 6.41 -13.78 -5.46
CA LYS A 37 7.68 -14.00 -4.73
C LYS A 37 8.52 -12.74 -4.47
N GLY A 38 7.99 -11.55 -4.78
CA GLY A 38 8.59 -10.27 -4.45
C GLY A 38 7.94 -9.66 -3.21
N MET A 39 8.75 -8.94 -2.44
CA MET A 39 8.28 -8.13 -1.32
C MET A 39 8.22 -6.67 -1.72
N TYR A 40 7.08 -6.03 -1.51
CA TYR A 40 6.83 -4.63 -1.81
C TYR A 40 6.42 -3.91 -0.54
N ILE A 41 6.55 -2.59 -0.54
CA ILE A 41 6.18 -1.76 0.61
C ILE A 41 5.35 -0.58 0.14
N GLY A 42 4.44 -0.14 0.98
CA GLY A 42 3.52 0.94 0.65
C GLY A 42 2.55 1.23 1.77
N HIS A 43 1.41 1.78 1.39
CA HIS A 43 0.26 1.97 2.27
C HIS A 43 -1.04 1.63 1.54
N ILE A 44 -2.06 1.32 2.32
CA ILE A 44 -3.44 1.22 1.85
C ILE A 44 -4.32 2.28 2.52
N GLN A 45 -5.39 2.69 1.85
CA GLN A 45 -6.44 3.55 2.40
C GLN A 45 -7.80 2.93 2.10
N ILE A 46 -8.69 2.85 3.10
CA ILE A 46 -10.07 2.38 2.89
C ILE A 46 -10.86 3.51 2.26
N ILE A 47 -11.33 3.33 1.02
CA ILE A 47 -11.84 4.44 0.18
C ILE A 47 -13.38 4.55 0.14
N PHE A 48 -14.12 3.48 0.48
CA PHE A 48 -15.59 3.53 0.60
C PHE A 48 -16.08 2.84 1.88
N PRO A 49 -15.69 3.32 3.07
CA PRO A 49 -15.98 2.64 4.32
C PRO A 49 -17.48 2.43 4.59
N ASP A 50 -18.33 3.36 4.13
CA ASP A 50 -19.79 3.28 4.33
C ASP A 50 -20.48 2.24 3.44
N TYR A 51 -19.87 1.89 2.30
CA TYR A 51 -20.38 0.86 1.39
C TYR A 51 -19.71 -0.49 1.63
N SER A 52 -18.37 -0.51 1.64
CA SER A 52 -17.59 -1.70 1.90
C SER A 52 -16.19 -1.32 2.41
N PRO A 53 -15.84 -1.68 3.67
CA PRO A 53 -14.51 -1.43 4.22
C PRO A 53 -13.43 -2.29 3.55
N GLU A 54 -13.82 -3.24 2.69
CA GLU A 54 -12.89 -4.08 1.93
C GLU A 54 -12.29 -3.33 0.72
N ILE A 55 -12.91 -2.25 0.25
CA ILE A 55 -12.42 -1.52 -0.92
C ILE A 55 -11.28 -0.61 -0.48
N VAL A 56 -10.08 -0.89 -0.97
CA VAL A 56 -8.86 -0.17 -0.61
C VAL A 56 -8.15 0.41 -1.84
N SER A 57 -7.63 1.63 -1.69
CA SER A 57 -6.59 2.16 -2.55
C SER A 57 -5.24 1.70 -2.02
N LEU A 58 -4.43 1.09 -2.87
CA LEU A 58 -3.07 0.65 -2.57
C LEU A 58 -2.08 1.55 -3.31
N SER A 59 -1.13 2.15 -2.59
CA SER A 59 0.07 2.75 -3.17
C SER A 59 1.30 1.98 -2.70
N LYS A 60 2.12 1.48 -3.63
CA LYS A 60 3.31 0.66 -3.31
C LYS A 60 4.54 1.00 -4.14
N SER A 61 5.69 0.49 -3.70
CA SER A 61 6.92 0.49 -4.49
C SER A 61 6.70 -0.15 -5.86
N THR A 62 7.33 0.44 -6.89
CA THR A 62 7.25 -0.09 -8.26
C THR A 62 7.97 -1.44 -8.37
N ASN A 63 9.15 -1.53 -7.75
CA ASN A 63 10.01 -2.71 -7.78
C ASN A 63 9.94 -3.47 -6.45
N PRO A 64 10.17 -4.79 -6.47
CA PRO A 64 10.36 -5.54 -5.23
C PRO A 64 11.61 -5.05 -4.51
N LEU A 65 11.57 -5.09 -3.18
CA LEU A 65 12.68 -4.72 -2.32
C LEU A 65 13.72 -5.82 -2.28
N HIS A 66 14.96 -5.42 -2.03
CA HIS A 66 16.04 -6.35 -1.72
C HIS A 66 15.82 -7.00 -0.34
N ASN A 67 16.10 -8.30 -0.19
CA ASN A 67 15.84 -9.05 1.06
C ASN A 67 16.47 -8.40 2.30
N GLY A 68 17.71 -7.92 2.20
CA GLY A 68 18.37 -7.21 3.31
C GLY A 68 17.62 -5.95 3.77
N LEU A 69 16.94 -5.24 2.86
CA LEU A 69 16.09 -4.11 3.20
C LEU A 69 14.78 -4.57 3.85
N VAL A 70 14.17 -5.65 3.35
CA VAL A 70 12.97 -6.25 3.95
C VAL A 70 13.22 -6.65 5.40
N ASP A 71 14.33 -7.33 5.66
CA ASP A 71 14.71 -7.78 7.00
C ASP A 71 14.97 -6.60 7.94
N ALA A 72 15.62 -5.54 7.45
CA ALA A 72 15.86 -4.34 8.23
C ALA A 72 14.56 -3.58 8.55
N ILE A 73 13.62 -3.48 7.60
CA ILE A 73 12.31 -2.86 7.84
C ILE A 73 11.52 -3.66 8.87
N ARG A 74 11.46 -4.99 8.73
CA ARG A 74 10.76 -5.87 9.69
C ARG A 74 11.30 -5.77 11.11
N LYS A 75 12.57 -5.39 11.31
CA LYS A 75 13.18 -5.15 12.62
C LYS A 75 12.86 -3.77 13.21
N LEU A 76 12.57 -2.79 12.36
CA LEU A 76 12.35 -1.40 12.78
C LEU A 76 10.86 -1.08 12.94
N ASP A 77 10.00 -1.77 12.19
CA ASP A 77 8.57 -1.51 12.08
C ASP A 77 7.79 -2.83 12.12
N HIS A 78 7.61 -3.34 13.34
CA HIS A 78 6.97 -4.64 13.60
C HIS A 78 5.44 -4.60 13.44
N GLU A 79 4.84 -3.42 13.53
CA GLU A 79 3.38 -3.23 13.46
C GLU A 79 2.87 -3.11 12.02
N ARG A 80 3.78 -2.96 11.04
CA ARG A 80 3.44 -2.92 9.62
C ARG A 80 2.63 -4.13 9.21
N LEU A 81 1.48 -3.86 8.61
CA LEU A 81 0.55 -4.89 8.18
C LEU A 81 1.14 -5.70 7.02
N ASN A 82 1.19 -7.02 7.17
CA ASN A 82 1.62 -7.92 6.12
C ASN A 82 0.43 -8.37 5.28
N LEU A 83 0.53 -8.17 3.97
CA LEU A 83 -0.48 -8.55 3.00
C LEU A 83 0.10 -9.54 1.98
N MET A 84 -0.75 -10.44 1.50
CA MET A 84 -0.47 -11.32 0.37
C MET A 84 -1.40 -10.95 -0.79
N ALA A 85 -0.85 -10.72 -1.97
CA ALA A 85 -1.65 -10.46 -3.16
C ALA A 85 -1.91 -11.75 -3.95
N ASP A 86 -3.17 -11.96 -4.34
CA ASP A 86 -3.53 -13.04 -5.27
C ASP A 86 -2.67 -12.96 -6.55
N GLU A 87 -2.13 -14.09 -7.00
CA GLU A 87 -1.25 -14.19 -8.16
C GLU A 87 -1.91 -13.72 -9.46
N LYS A 88 -3.24 -13.77 -9.51
CA LYS A 88 -4.06 -13.29 -10.64
C LYS A 88 -4.11 -11.77 -10.76
N LEU A 89 -3.72 -11.03 -9.72
CA LEU A 89 -3.63 -9.58 -9.79
C LEU A 89 -2.49 -9.15 -10.70
N ASP A 90 -2.73 -8.09 -11.47
CA ASP A 90 -1.66 -7.31 -12.08
C ASP A 90 -1.39 -6.07 -11.22
N LEU A 91 -0.33 -6.15 -10.41
CA LEU A 91 0.13 -5.05 -9.59
C LEU A 91 1.32 -4.30 -10.23
N THR A 92 1.45 -4.37 -11.55
CA THR A 92 2.44 -3.59 -12.30
C THR A 92 2.08 -2.11 -12.18
N GLY A 93 2.98 -1.30 -11.60
CA GLY A 93 2.71 0.11 -11.28
C GLY A 93 2.62 0.38 -9.77
N ARG A 94 2.29 1.63 -9.43
CA ARG A 94 2.32 2.11 -8.03
C ARG A 94 0.96 2.10 -7.36
N ASN A 95 -0.08 2.54 -8.06
CA ASN A 95 -1.40 2.78 -7.48
C ASN A 95 -2.43 1.80 -8.04
N HIS A 96 -3.22 1.21 -7.16
CA HIS A 96 -4.21 0.17 -7.47
C HIS A 96 -5.45 0.37 -6.62
N VAL A 97 -6.62 -0.02 -7.13
CA VAL A 97 -7.81 -0.18 -6.29
C VAL A 97 -8.20 -1.64 -6.25
N LEU A 98 -8.28 -2.18 -5.05
CA LEU A 98 -8.37 -3.60 -4.79
C LEU A 98 -9.40 -3.90 -3.70
N ARG A 99 -9.75 -5.17 -3.59
CA ARG A 99 -10.45 -5.69 -2.43
C ARG A 99 -9.44 -6.26 -1.45
N ARG A 100 -9.62 -5.98 -0.17
CA ARG A 100 -8.85 -6.56 0.94
C ARG A 100 -9.75 -7.44 1.79
N LEU A 101 -9.40 -8.72 1.88
CA LEU A 101 -10.00 -9.70 2.79
C LEU A 101 -8.96 -10.08 3.83
N GLU A 102 -9.12 -9.55 5.05
CA GLU A 102 -8.13 -9.70 6.14
C GLU A 102 -6.72 -9.30 5.68
N ASN A 103 -5.86 -10.27 5.38
CA ASN A 103 -4.48 -10.07 4.92
C ASN A 103 -4.27 -10.39 3.43
N ILE A 104 -5.34 -10.61 2.68
CA ILE A 104 -5.29 -10.98 1.26
C ILE A 104 -5.83 -9.85 0.40
N LEU A 105 -5.07 -9.46 -0.62
CA LEU A 105 -5.52 -8.56 -1.68
C LEU A 105 -6.05 -9.38 -2.86
N THR A 106 -7.23 -9.02 -3.36
CA THR A 106 -7.89 -9.66 -4.51
C THR A 106 -8.50 -8.62 -5.44
N ASN A 107 -9.03 -9.09 -6.57
CA ASN A 107 -9.87 -8.25 -7.42
C ASN A 107 -11.13 -7.82 -6.65
N LEU A 108 -11.67 -6.66 -7.02
CA LEU A 108 -13.00 -6.21 -6.62
C LEU A 108 -14.05 -7.23 -7.08
N THR A 109 -15.15 -7.34 -6.34
CA THR A 109 -16.32 -8.07 -6.84
C THR A 109 -16.98 -7.29 -7.99
N PRO A 110 -17.84 -7.93 -8.81
CA PRO A 110 -18.62 -7.22 -9.82
C PRO A 110 -19.46 -6.08 -9.24
N GLU A 111 -20.03 -6.27 -8.05
CA GLU A 111 -20.83 -5.27 -7.34
C GLU A 111 -19.97 -4.09 -6.90
N GLN A 112 -18.80 -4.35 -6.31
CA GLN A 112 -17.85 -3.31 -5.90
C GLN A 112 -17.34 -2.51 -7.11
N THR A 113 -17.06 -3.20 -8.23
CA THR A 113 -16.66 -2.58 -9.48
C THR A 113 -17.76 -1.66 -10.03
N LYS A 114 -19.00 -2.15 -10.05
CA LYS A 114 -20.17 -1.36 -10.48
C LYS A 114 -20.38 -0.14 -9.59
N TYR A 115 -20.24 -0.30 -8.28
CA TYR A 115 -20.35 0.80 -7.32
C TYR A 115 -19.30 1.88 -7.59
N MET A 116 -18.04 1.49 -7.79
CA MET A 116 -16.94 2.41 -8.09
C MET A 116 -17.13 3.19 -9.39
N ILE A 117 -17.69 2.56 -10.43
CA ILE A 117 -18.00 3.26 -11.68
C ILE A 117 -19.06 4.35 -11.46
N ALA A 118 -20.04 4.09 -10.60
CA ALA A 118 -21.08 5.05 -10.25
C ALA A 118 -20.61 6.14 -9.26
N HIS A 119 -19.55 5.86 -8.50
CA HIS A 119 -18.98 6.75 -7.49
C HIS A 119 -17.47 6.89 -7.72
N PRO A 120 -17.05 7.64 -8.77
CA PRO A 120 -15.64 7.80 -9.05
C PRO A 120 -14.94 8.51 -7.89
N LEU A 121 -13.72 8.05 -7.56
CA LEU A 121 -12.89 8.67 -6.54
C LEU A 121 -12.58 10.12 -6.92
N ASN A 122 -12.87 11.07 -6.04
CA ASN A 122 -12.42 12.43 -6.25
C ASN A 122 -10.92 12.52 -5.95
N TYR A 123 -10.16 13.27 -6.75
CA TYR A 123 -8.72 13.46 -6.54
C TYR A 123 -8.37 13.99 -5.14
N TYR A 124 -9.29 14.73 -4.51
CA TYR A 124 -9.17 15.23 -3.13
C TYR A 124 -9.43 14.17 -2.05
N GLU A 125 -10.02 13.03 -2.40
CA GLU A 125 -10.29 11.89 -1.50
C GLU A 125 -9.14 10.87 -1.49
N VAL A 126 -8.11 11.07 -2.30
CA VAL A 126 -6.95 10.16 -2.41
C VAL A 126 -5.61 10.93 -2.43
N GLY A 127 -5.66 12.26 -2.33
CA GLY A 127 -4.52 13.17 -2.48
C GLY A 127 -4.36 14.13 -1.31
N ALA A 128 -3.15 14.69 -1.20
CA ALA A 128 -2.77 15.71 -0.23
C ALA A 128 -3.83 16.81 -0.12
N ASN A 129 -4.38 17.03 1.08
CA ASN A 129 -5.18 18.22 1.37
C ASN A 129 -4.22 19.43 1.36
N ILE A 130 -3.93 19.98 0.19
CA ILE A 130 -3.16 21.21 0.06
C ILE A 130 -4.10 22.34 0.46
N LYS A 131 -4.04 22.73 1.74
CA LYS A 131 -4.65 23.98 2.19
C LYS A 131 -3.96 25.12 1.43
N ASN A 132 -4.72 25.85 0.62
CA ASN A 132 -4.35 27.17 0.13
C ASN A 132 -4.21 28.14 1.30
#